data_AF-A0AAD6ES29-F1
#
_entry.id   AF-A0AAD6ES29-F1
#
_cell.length_a   1.000
_cell.length_b   1.000
_cell.length_c   1.000
_cell.angle_alpha   90.00
_cell.angle_beta   90.00
_cell.angle_gamma   90.00
#
_symmetry.space_group_name_H-M   'P 1'
#
loop_
_entity.id
_entity.type
_entity.pdbx_description
1 polymer ?
#
loop_
_entity_poly.entity_id
_entity_poly.type
_entity_poly.pdbx_seq_one_letter_code
_entity_poly.pdbx_strand_id
1 'polypeptide(L)'
;MEDQVEVVARAFVEHYYNLFDSNRASLASLYQPSSILSFEGQTIIEADPIQQKLSELPFGQCKHFISTVDSQPSVVAGSIIVFVTGSLKLVDEEHPLKFSQMFQLIPTLDGTFFVQNDIFRLNYA
;
A
#
# COMPACT_ATOMS: atom_id res chain seq x y z
N MET A 1 15.86 -8.65 -15.21
CA MET A 1 14.41 -8.86 -15.03
C MET A 1 14.05 -8.68 -13.56
N GLU A 2 14.80 -9.33 -12.65
CA GLU A 2 14.76 -9.06 -11.19
C GLU A 2 14.96 -7.57 -10.87
N ASP A 3 15.99 -6.92 -11.43
CA ASP A 3 16.27 -5.49 -11.22
C ASP A 3 15.11 -4.56 -11.60
N GLN A 4 14.33 -4.92 -12.63
CA GLN A 4 13.20 -4.09 -13.09
C GLN A 4 12.00 -4.20 -12.14
N VAL A 5 11.74 -5.38 -11.60
CA VAL A 5 10.67 -5.62 -10.62
C VAL A 5 10.93 -4.81 -9.36
N GLU A 6 12.16 -4.84 -8.86
CA GLU A 6 12.55 -4.08 -7.67
C GLU A 6 12.41 -2.56 -7.89
N VAL A 7 12.87 -2.04 -9.04
CA VAL A 7 12.75 -0.61 -9.36
C VAL A 7 11.29 -0.17 -9.39
N VAL A 8 10.40 -0.94 -10.04
CA VAL A 8 8.96 -0.62 -10.08
C VAL A 8 8.33 -0.69 -8.69
N ALA A 9 8.64 -1.73 -7.92
CA ALA A 9 8.11 -1.91 -6.57
C ALA A 9 8.51 -0.76 -5.64
N ARG A 10 9.79 -0.36 -5.65
CA ARG A 10 10.27 0.76 -4.84
C ARG A 10 9.63 2.09 -5.26
N ALA A 11 9.52 2.35 -6.55
CA ALA A 11 8.85 3.55 -7.06
C ALA A 11 7.37 3.60 -6.66
N PHE A 12 6.67 2.47 -6.76
CA PHE A 12 5.29 2.34 -6.29
C PHE A 12 5.18 2.60 -4.79
N VAL A 13 6.03 1.97 -3.97
CA VAL A 13 6.04 2.14 -2.51
C VAL A 13 6.25 3.60 -2.13
N GLU A 14 7.24 4.26 -2.72
CA GLU A 14 7.50 5.69 -2.49
C GLU A 14 6.28 6.53 -2.87
N HIS A 15 5.69 6.29 -4.04
CA HIS A 15 4.52 7.01 -4.51
C HIS A 15 3.30 6.80 -3.59
N TYR A 16 2.99 5.55 -3.24
CA TYR A 16 1.85 5.17 -2.40
C TYR A 16 1.93 5.86 -1.03
N TYR A 17 3.05 5.74 -0.32
CA TYR A 17 3.16 6.31 1.02
C TYR A 17 3.28 7.84 1.00
N ASN A 18 3.89 8.43 -0.02
CA ASN A 18 3.87 9.89 -0.19
C ASN A 18 2.45 10.41 -0.40
N LEU A 19 1.64 9.73 -1.22
CA LEU A 19 0.22 10.04 -1.38
C LEU A 19 -0.53 9.85 -0.06
N PHE A 20 -0.30 8.75 0.64
CA PHE A 20 -0.95 8.49 1.93
C PHE A 20 -0.69 9.62 2.94
N ASP A 21 0.56 10.07 3.03
CA ASP A 21 1.01 11.08 3.99
C ASP A 21 0.53 12.50 3.64
N SER A 22 0.36 12.81 2.35
CA SER A 22 0.09 14.18 1.86
C SER A 22 -1.32 14.41 1.32
N ASN A 23 -1.92 13.40 0.69
CA ASN A 23 -3.23 13.46 0.06
C ASN A 23 -3.87 12.05 -0.01
N ARG A 24 -4.32 11.57 1.14
CA ARG A 24 -4.90 10.23 1.30
C ARG A 24 -6.09 9.96 0.37
N ALA A 25 -6.88 10.99 0.04
CA ALA A 25 -8.04 10.87 -0.84
C ALA A 25 -7.64 10.41 -2.26
N SER A 26 -6.43 10.76 -2.72
CA SER A 26 -5.93 10.39 -4.04
C SER A 26 -5.51 8.91 -4.16
N LEU A 27 -5.39 8.18 -3.04
CA LEU A 27 -5.09 6.73 -3.08
C LEU A 27 -6.16 5.93 -3.82
N ALA A 28 -7.41 6.41 -3.88
CA ALA A 28 -8.49 5.77 -4.62
C ALA A 28 -8.11 5.49 -6.09
N SER A 29 -7.30 6.36 -6.70
CA SER A 29 -6.85 6.21 -8.09
C SER A 29 -5.92 5.01 -8.32
N LEU A 30 -5.36 4.43 -7.26
CA LEU A 30 -4.49 3.26 -7.33
C LEU A 30 -5.28 1.94 -7.24
N TYR A 31 -6.57 1.99 -6.95
CA TYR A 31 -7.44 0.81 -6.82
C TYR A 31 -8.44 0.76 -7.98
N GLN A 32 -8.94 -0.45 -8.26
CA GLN A 32 -9.97 -0.74 -9.26
C GLN A 32 -11.15 -1.46 -8.61
N PRO A 33 -12.29 -1.65 -9.32
CA PRO A 33 -13.43 -2.37 -8.77
C PRO A 33 -13.12 -3.80 -8.31
N SER A 34 -12.09 -4.47 -8.88
CA SER A 34 -11.67 -5.79 -8.42
C SER A 34 -10.77 -5.78 -7.19
N SER A 35 -10.31 -4.63 -6.73
CA SER A 35 -9.32 -4.51 -5.64
C SER A 35 -9.87 -4.98 -4.30
N ILE A 36 -8.97 -5.52 -3.48
CA ILE A 36 -9.29 -6.01 -2.14
C ILE A 36 -8.27 -5.45 -1.15
N LEU A 37 -8.76 -4.85 -0.07
CA LEU A 37 -7.98 -4.41 1.09
C LEU A 37 -8.34 -5.27 2.30
N SER A 38 -7.34 -5.83 2.97
CA SER A 38 -7.44 -6.36 4.33
C SER A 38 -6.71 -5.41 5.28
N PHE A 39 -7.45 -4.61 6.03
CA PHE A 39 -6.89 -3.66 7.00
C PHE A 39 -7.17 -4.14 8.42
N GLU A 40 -6.12 -4.50 9.17
CA GLU A 40 -6.25 -4.99 10.55
C GLU A 40 -7.18 -6.23 10.70
N GLY A 41 -7.31 -7.02 9.63
CA GLY A 41 -8.16 -8.21 9.57
C GLY A 41 -9.59 -7.97 9.06
N GLN A 42 -9.97 -6.72 8.79
CA GLN A 42 -11.21 -6.39 8.09
C GLN A 42 -10.98 -6.41 6.58
N THR A 43 -11.73 -7.24 5.86
CA THR A 43 -11.72 -7.27 4.39
C THR A 43 -12.71 -6.29 3.81
N ILE A 44 -12.26 -5.50 2.84
CA ILE A 44 -12.98 -4.47 2.11
C ILE A 44 -12.70 -4.71 0.62
N ILE A 45 -13.73 -4.59 -0.21
CA ILE A 45 -13.66 -4.90 -1.64
C ILE A 45 -14.10 -3.65 -2.39
N GLU A 46 -13.54 -3.46 -3.59
CA GLU A 46 -13.78 -2.35 -4.51
C GLU A 46 -13.13 -1.02 -4.09
N ALA A 47 -12.87 -0.15 -5.05
CA ALA A 47 -12.12 1.09 -4.85
C ALA A 47 -12.82 2.10 -3.92
N ASP A 48 -14.14 2.29 -4.05
CA ASP A 48 -14.87 3.29 -3.27
C ASP A 48 -14.93 2.94 -1.76
N PRO A 49 -15.27 1.69 -1.35
CA PRO A 49 -15.19 1.30 0.05
C PRO A 49 -13.77 1.34 0.63
N ILE A 50 -12.75 1.04 -0.19
CA ILE A 50 -11.34 1.18 0.21
C ILE A 50 -11.02 2.65 0.50
N GLN A 51 -11.38 3.57 -0.40
CA GLN A 51 -11.17 5.01 -0.19
C GLN A 51 -11.86 5.49 1.09
N GLN A 52 -13.12 5.09 1.30
CA GLN A 52 -13.86 5.44 2.50
C GLN A 52 -13.12 4.95 3.74
N LYS A 53 -12.72 3.68 3.79
CA LYS A 53 -11.96 3.13 4.93
C LYS A 53 -10.70 3.92 5.23
N LEU A 54 -9.90 4.22 4.21
CA LEU A 54 -8.64 4.95 4.37
C LEU A 54 -8.89 6.38 4.87
N SER A 55 -9.96 7.02 4.41
CA SER A 55 -10.35 8.37 4.83
C SER A 55 -10.89 8.43 6.27
N GLU A 56 -11.55 7.37 6.72
CA GLU A 56 -12.16 7.24 8.06
C GLU A 56 -11.18 6.74 9.14
N LEU A 57 -9.91 6.54 8.82
CA LEU A 57 -8.92 6.12 9.82
C LEU A 57 -8.91 7.12 10.99
N PRO A 58 -8.84 6.65 12.25
CA PRO A 58 -9.03 7.48 13.45
C PRO A 58 -7.83 8.38 13.76
N PHE A 59 -7.04 8.71 12.75
CA PHE A 59 -5.89 9.60 12.84
C PHE A 59 -5.85 10.55 11.64
N GLY A 60 -5.45 11.78 11.91
CA GLY A 60 -5.26 12.82 10.91
C GLY A 60 -3.99 12.58 10.09
N GLN A 61 -3.05 13.52 10.16
CA GLN A 61 -1.79 13.40 9.44
C GLN A 61 -0.89 12.33 10.07
N CYS A 62 -0.20 11.59 9.22
CA CYS A 62 0.80 10.60 9.61
C CYS A 62 2.01 10.69 8.70
N LYS A 63 3.13 10.09 9.13
CA LYS A 63 4.32 9.91 8.31
C LYS A 63 4.75 8.46 8.31
N HIS A 64 4.90 7.89 7.12
CA HIS A 64 5.48 6.56 6.95
C HIS A 64 7.01 6.63 6.84
N PHE A 65 7.69 5.71 7.51
CA PHE A 65 9.11 5.46 7.40
C PHE A 65 9.32 4.01 6.98
N ILE A 66 9.77 3.82 5.75
CA ILE A 66 9.95 2.49 5.16
C ILE A 66 11.30 1.92 5.57
N SER A 67 11.29 0.69 6.10
CA SER A 67 12.47 -0.03 6.55
C SER A 67 12.96 -1.01 5.48
N THR A 68 12.07 -1.84 4.96
CA THR A 68 12.39 -2.82 3.91
C THR A 68 11.31 -2.83 2.84
N VAL A 69 11.76 -3.13 1.61
CA VAL A 69 10.90 -3.40 0.46
C VAL A 69 11.48 -4.63 -0.22
N ASP A 70 10.72 -5.69 -0.23
CA ASP A 70 11.04 -6.95 -0.92
C ASP A 70 10.00 -7.15 -2.02
N SER A 71 10.41 -7.64 -3.18
CA SER A 71 9.49 -7.81 -4.31
C SER A 71 9.77 -9.05 -5.13
N GLN A 72 8.72 -9.66 -5.67
CA GLN A 72 8.79 -10.85 -6.51
C GLN A 72 7.83 -10.72 -7.69
N PRO A 73 8.16 -11.27 -8.87
CA PRO A 73 7.16 -11.46 -9.92
C PRO A 73 6.07 -12.44 -9.45
N SER A 74 4.82 -12.20 -9.83
CA SER A 74 3.70 -13.11 -9.55
C SER A 74 3.29 -13.90 -10.80
N VAL A 75 2.34 -14.82 -10.65
CA VAL A 75 1.92 -15.77 -11.69
C VAL A 75 1.26 -15.09 -12.89
N VAL A 76 0.64 -13.92 -12.68
CA VAL A 76 0.08 -13.13 -13.77
C VAL A 76 1.22 -12.36 -14.44
N ALA A 77 1.32 -12.41 -15.77
CA ALA A 77 2.39 -11.77 -16.52
C ALA A 77 2.52 -10.27 -16.18
N GLY A 78 3.71 -9.85 -15.80
CA GLY A 78 4.02 -8.47 -15.42
C GLY A 78 3.50 -8.04 -14.04
N SER A 79 2.77 -8.89 -13.31
CA SER A 79 2.35 -8.61 -11.94
C SER A 79 3.48 -8.77 -10.93
N ILE A 80 3.41 -7.99 -9.85
CA ILE A 80 4.45 -7.91 -8.83
C ILE A 80 3.81 -8.08 -7.45
N ILE A 81 4.38 -8.95 -6.62
CA ILE A 81 4.13 -8.97 -5.18
C ILE A 81 5.17 -8.09 -4.51
N VAL A 82 4.73 -7.19 -3.65
CA VAL A 82 5.57 -6.28 -2.88
C VAL A 82 5.28 -6.49 -1.41
N PHE A 83 6.31 -6.70 -0.61
CA PHE A 83 6.22 -6.78 0.84
C PHE A 83 7.01 -5.63 1.45
N VAL A 84 6.36 -4.90 2.35
CA VAL A 84 6.87 -3.69 2.96
C VAL A 84 6.86 -3.86 4.46
N THR A 85 7.96 -3.49 5.10
CA THR A 85 7.99 -3.26 6.55
C THR A 85 8.38 -1.83 6.84
N GLY A 86 7.85 -1.27 7.91
CA GLY A 86 8.13 0.11 8.26
C GLY A 86 7.58 0.52 9.61
N SER A 87 7.55 1.83 9.81
CA SER A 87 6.89 2.45 10.95
C SER A 87 6.03 3.63 10.52
N LEU A 88 4.93 3.82 11.24
CA LEU A 88 3.95 4.87 11.08
C LEU A 88 4.06 5.80 12.29
N LYS A 89 4.44 7.05 12.06
CA LYS A 89 4.45 8.09 13.08
C LYS A 89 3.19 8.92 12.97
N LEU A 90 2.37 8.92 14.01
CA LEU A 90 1.24 9.84 14.16
C LEU A 90 1.74 11.14 14.83
N VAL A 91 1.11 12.27 14.52
CA VAL A 91 1.51 13.59 15.03
C VAL A 91 1.49 13.64 16.57
N ASP A 92 0.47 13.04 17.18
CA ASP A 92 0.23 13.12 18.62
C ASP A 92 0.81 11.93 19.43
N GLU A 93 1.49 11.00 18.76
CA GLU A 93 2.06 9.80 19.40
C GLU A 93 3.58 9.93 19.52
N GLU A 94 4.15 9.63 20.68
CA GLU A 94 5.60 9.69 20.90
C GLU A 94 6.34 8.55 20.15
N HIS A 95 5.73 7.37 20.09
CA HIS A 95 6.37 6.17 19.55
C HIS A 95 5.81 5.82 18.16
N PRO A 96 6.67 5.62 17.15
CA PRO A 96 6.23 5.10 15.85
C PRO A 96 5.66 3.69 15.99
N LEU A 97 4.52 3.44 15.35
CA LEU A 97 3.90 2.13 15.30
C LEU A 97 4.54 1.32 14.17
N LYS A 98 5.04 0.12 14.46
CA LYS A 98 5.57 -0.76 13.42
C LYS A 98 4.42 -1.34 12.59
N PHE A 99 4.63 -1.50 11.30
CA PHE A 99 3.65 -2.12 10.42
C PHE A 99 4.32 -3.04 9.40
N SER A 100 3.52 -3.95 8.86
CA SER A 100 3.81 -4.74 7.67
C SER A 100 2.68 -4.55 6.67
N GLN A 101 3.01 -4.41 5.39
CA GLN A 101 2.04 -4.29 4.33
C GLN A 101 2.44 -5.10 3.10
N MET A 102 1.48 -5.73 2.44
CA MET A 102 1.69 -6.47 1.20
C MET A 102 0.81 -5.90 0.10
N PHE A 103 1.39 -5.71 -1.08
CA PHE A 103 0.68 -5.31 -2.28
C PHE A 103 0.85 -6.35 -3.38
N GLN A 104 -0.22 -6.63 -4.12
CA GLN A 104 -0.12 -7.22 -5.44
C GLN A 104 -0.44 -6.15 -6.49
N LEU A 105 0.56 -5.81 -7.30
CA LEU A 105 0.44 -4.87 -8.40
C LEU A 105 0.13 -5.60 -9.69
N ILE A 106 -0.87 -5.13 -10.43
CA ILE A 106 -1.24 -5.65 -11.75
C ILE A 106 -0.97 -4.57 -12.78
N PRO A 107 -0.26 -4.89 -13.89
CA PRO A 107 -0.03 -3.93 -14.95
C PRO A 107 -1.33 -3.63 -15.68
N THR A 108 -1.51 -2.39 -16.08
CA THR A 108 -2.63 -1.92 -16.89
C THR A 108 -2.24 -1.84 -18.37
N LEU A 109 -3.23 -1.66 -19.26
CA LEU A 109 -2.99 -1.54 -20.70
C LEU A 109 -2.21 -0.27 -21.08
N ASP A 110 -2.30 0.79 -20.28
CA ASP A 110 -1.56 2.05 -20.42
C ASP A 110 -0.12 1.99 -19.87
N GLY A 111 0.31 0.82 -19.38
CA GLY A 111 1.67 0.63 -18.86
C GLY A 111 1.89 1.16 -17.45
N THR A 112 0.81 1.44 -16.71
CA THR A 112 0.83 1.75 -15.28
C THR A 112 0.49 0.51 -14.45
N PHE A 113 0.29 0.67 -13.14
CA PHE A 113 -0.05 -0.41 -12.22
C PHE A 113 -1.22 0.00 -11.33
N PHE A 114 -2.09 -0.96 -11.01
CA PHE A 114 -3.07 -0.81 -9.95
C PHE A 114 -2.88 -1.88 -8.86
N VAL A 115 -3.41 -1.62 -7.68
CA VAL A 115 -3.35 -2.49 -6.51
C VAL A 115 -4.51 -3.47 -6.55
N GLN A 116 -4.23 -4.75 -6.81
CA GLN A 116 -5.25 -5.81 -6.81
C GLN A 116 -5.49 -6.37 -5.41
N ASN A 117 -4.44 -6.59 -4.63
CA ASN A 117 -4.53 -7.01 -3.24
C ASN A 117 -3.68 -6.09 -2.38
N ASP A 118 -4.22 -5.67 -1.24
CA ASP A 118 -3.57 -4.85 -0.22
C ASP A 118 -3.84 -5.48 1.15
N ILE A 119 -2.80 -5.82 1.90
CA ILE A 119 -2.94 -6.39 3.24
C ILE A 119 -2.08 -5.58 4.19
N PHE A 120 -2.71 -4.88 5.13
CA PHE A 120 -2.06 -4.04 6.12
C PHE A 120 -2.24 -4.60 7.54
N ARG A 121 -1.14 -4.65 8.30
CA ARG A 121 -1.13 -4.97 9.72
C ARG A 121 -0.20 -4.07 10.51
N LEU A 122 -0.67 -3.57 11.65
CA LEU A 122 0.18 -3.10 12.73
C LEU A 122 0.82 -4.30 13.43
N ASN A 123 2.11 -4.17 13.72
CA ASN A 123 2.88 -5.17 14.44
C ASN A 123 2.82 -4.82 15.93
N TYR A 124 1.82 -5.36 16.63
CA TYR A 124 1.74 -5.25 18.09
C TYR A 124 2.85 -6.11 18.73
N ALA A 125 3.58 -5.52 19.67
CA ALA A 125 4.60 -6.22 20.46
C ALA A 125 3.95 -7.05 21.57
#